data_AF-A0AAW4WWW0-F1
#
_entry.id   AF-A0AAW4WWW0-F1
#
_cell.length_a   1.000
_cell.length_b   1.000
_cell.length_c   1.000
_cell.angle_alpha   90.00
_cell.angle_beta   90.00
_cell.angle_gamma   90.00
#
_symmetry.space_group_name_H-M   'P 1'
#
loop_
_entity.id
_entity.type
_entity.pdbx_description
1 polymer ?
#
loop_
_entity_poly.entity_id
_entity_poly.type
_entity_poly.pdbx_seq_one_letter_code
_entity_poly.pdbx_strand_id
1 'polypeptide(L)'
;MDYKVIIDSFEGPLELLYQLIKKNEIDINEVSLASITDQYLEYLTEMQEFDIDLASEFLVIAAELMEIKIKAILPSQDEAEEESEHQLIARLREYELFKNIASLLKEWEDEAGNRYQCQVDIEQMIPEKLQVDISISASQLKELIIQAIKAEKEAETEILKNPKLDYLKEEKFNISNKIRDMLKDIRRVNEEISFYNLLEEKNNQLEIVVTLLALLELMKRKRVRVIQSNNFSEIKISLER
;
A
#
# COMPACT_ATOMS: atom_id res chain seq x y z
N MET A 1 31.41 -34.49 -10.12
CA MET A 1 31.16 -33.40 -11.08
C MET A 1 30.73 -32.24 -10.23
N ASP A 2 31.71 -31.42 -9.86
CA ASP A 2 31.52 -30.34 -8.90
C ASP A 2 30.91 -29.16 -9.63
N TYR A 3 29.62 -28.94 -9.40
CA TYR A 3 28.91 -27.77 -9.91
C TYR A 3 29.35 -26.56 -9.07
N LYS A 4 30.32 -25.79 -9.57
CA LYS A 4 30.63 -24.45 -9.06
C LYS A 4 29.54 -23.51 -9.59
N VAL A 5 28.49 -23.32 -8.79
CA VAL A 5 27.43 -22.34 -9.09
C VAL A 5 28.02 -20.96 -8.86
N ILE A 6 28.47 -20.32 -9.94
CA ILE A 6 28.87 -18.90 -9.94
C ILE A 6 27.59 -18.10 -10.18
N ILE A 7 26.98 -17.66 -9.10
CA ILE A 7 25.98 -16.61 -9.07
C ILE A 7 26.33 -15.92 -7.74
N ASP A 8 26.92 -14.73 -7.77
CA ASP A 8 26.13 -13.52 -7.70
C ASP A 8 26.77 -12.36 -8.49
N SER A 9 26.03 -11.83 -9.45
CA SER A 9 26.30 -10.53 -10.05
C SER A 9 26.00 -9.46 -9.00
N PHE A 10 26.96 -9.15 -8.13
CA PHE A 10 26.81 -8.07 -7.19
C PHE A 10 26.74 -6.73 -7.93
N GLU A 11 25.80 -5.88 -7.54
CA GLU A 11 25.62 -4.54 -8.14
C GLU A 11 26.70 -3.53 -7.70
N GLY A 12 27.71 -3.97 -6.95
CA GLY A 12 28.85 -3.15 -6.52
C GLY A 12 29.56 -3.68 -5.27
N PRO A 13 30.63 -3.01 -4.83
CA PRO A 13 31.46 -3.47 -3.72
C PRO A 13 30.78 -3.36 -2.34
N LEU A 14 29.87 -2.40 -2.16
CA LEU A 14 29.10 -2.25 -0.92
C LEU A 14 28.08 -3.37 -0.73
N GLU A 15 27.46 -3.86 -1.81
CA GLU A 15 26.55 -5.02 -1.75
C GLU A 15 27.32 -6.27 -1.33
N LEU A 16 28.51 -6.50 -1.89
CA LEU A 16 29.35 -7.63 -1.49
C LEU A 16 29.68 -7.56 0.00
N LEU A 17 30.12 -6.41 0.51
CA LEU A 17 30.39 -6.21 1.93
C LEU A 17 29.13 -6.44 2.79
N TYR A 18 28.00 -5.88 2.38
CA TYR A 18 26.73 -6.07 3.07
C TYR A 18 26.34 -7.55 3.18
N GLN A 19 26.48 -8.31 2.09
CA GLN A 19 26.20 -9.75 2.04
C GLN A 19 27.15 -10.54 2.94
N LEU A 20 28.45 -10.21 2.94
CA LEU A 20 29.43 -10.85 3.83
C LEU A 20 29.12 -10.58 5.32
N ILE A 21 28.72 -9.35 5.67
CA ILE A 21 28.31 -9.00 7.04
C ILE A 21 27.06 -9.80 7.45
N LYS A 22 26.03 -9.82 6.58
CA LYS A 22 24.79 -10.56 6.85
C LYS A 22 25.01 -12.06 6.95
N LYS A 23 25.88 -12.65 6.12
CA LYS A 23 26.21 -14.08 6.15
C LYS A 23 26.87 -14.51 7.46
N ASN A 24 27.61 -13.62 8.10
CA ASN A 24 28.25 -13.87 9.39
C ASN A 24 27.31 -13.58 10.59
N GLU A 25 26.04 -13.20 10.34
CA GLU A 25 25.03 -12.86 11.37
C GLU A 25 25.47 -11.72 12.32
N ILE A 26 26.29 -10.79 11.84
CA ILE A 26 26.81 -9.67 12.63
C ILE A 26 25.98 -8.40 12.36
N ASP A 27 25.72 -7.61 13.40
CA ASP A 27 25.15 -6.25 13.24
C ASP A 27 26.21 -5.34 12.59
N ILE A 28 25.82 -4.58 11.56
CA ILE A 28 26.68 -3.59 10.88
C ILE A 28 27.27 -2.56 11.85
N ASN A 29 26.63 -2.33 12.99
CA ASN A 29 27.09 -1.40 14.03
C ASN A 29 28.19 -1.98 14.92
N GLU A 30 28.25 -3.30 15.03
CA GLU A 30 29.13 -4.02 15.95
C GLU A 30 30.23 -4.80 15.20
N VAL A 31 30.15 -4.82 13.87
CA VAL A 31 31.10 -5.52 13.03
C VAL A 31 32.44 -4.81 13.02
N SER A 32 33.50 -5.57 13.30
CA SER A 32 34.86 -5.11 13.01
C SER A 32 35.15 -5.35 11.53
N LEU A 33 35.31 -4.29 10.75
CA LEU A 33 35.56 -4.42 9.31
C LEU A 33 36.87 -5.17 9.03
N ALA A 34 37.86 -5.07 9.93
CA ALA A 34 39.11 -5.82 9.88
C ALA A 34 38.91 -7.35 9.83
N SER A 35 37.85 -7.87 10.46
CA SER A 35 37.54 -9.32 10.47
C SER A 35 36.95 -9.82 9.14
N ILE A 36 36.33 -8.92 8.37
CA ILE A 36 35.67 -9.24 7.08
C ILE A 36 36.59 -8.96 5.89
N THR A 37 37.62 -8.12 6.07
CA THR A 37 38.62 -7.81 5.03
C THR A 37 39.17 -9.06 4.33
N ASP A 38 39.48 -10.13 5.07
CA ASP A 38 40.02 -11.36 4.45
C ASP A 38 39.01 -12.03 3.53
N GLN A 39 37.74 -12.10 3.95
CA GLN A 39 36.66 -12.69 3.15
C GLN A 39 36.39 -11.87 1.89
N TYR A 40 36.47 -10.54 2.00
CA TYR A 40 36.31 -9.64 0.87
C TYR A 40 37.45 -9.81 -0.16
N LEU A 41 38.70 -9.90 0.31
CA LEU A 41 39.85 -10.12 -0.56
C LEU A 41 39.85 -11.51 -1.20
N GLU A 42 39.44 -12.54 -0.47
CA GLU A 42 39.28 -13.90 -1.00
C GLU A 42 38.25 -13.92 -2.14
N TYR A 43 37.10 -13.27 -1.95
CA TYR A 43 36.09 -13.14 -3.00
C TYR A 43 36.62 -12.40 -4.22
N LEU A 44 37.38 -11.32 -4.02
CA LEU A 44 38.00 -10.59 -5.12
C LEU A 44 39.02 -11.41 -5.89
N THR A 45 39.83 -12.23 -5.20
CA THR A 45 40.78 -13.11 -5.90
C THR A 45 40.05 -14.17 -6.72
N GLU A 46 38.95 -14.73 -6.22
CA GLU A 46 38.10 -15.64 -7.01
C GLU A 46 37.44 -14.93 -8.21
N MET A 47 37.07 -13.65 -8.09
CA MET A 47 36.41 -12.88 -9.16
C MET A 47 37.38 -12.41 -10.25
N GLN A 48 38.62 -12.05 -9.88
CA GLN A 48 39.67 -11.59 -10.82
C GLN A 48 40.08 -12.67 -11.83
N GLU A 49 39.87 -13.96 -11.52
CA GLU A 49 40.08 -15.04 -12.48
C GLU A 49 39.07 -14.99 -13.65
N PHE A 50 37.96 -14.25 -13.52
CA PHE A 50 36.84 -14.27 -14.47
C PHE A 50 36.54 -12.93 -15.16
N ASP A 51 36.82 -11.77 -14.56
CA ASP A 51 36.55 -10.48 -15.22
C ASP A 51 37.38 -9.30 -14.67
N ILE A 52 38.22 -8.68 -15.52
CA ILE A 52 39.18 -7.62 -15.13
C ILE A 52 38.56 -6.20 -15.25
N ASP A 53 37.54 -6.03 -16.08
CA ASP A 53 37.01 -4.70 -16.43
C ASP A 53 36.11 -4.07 -15.34
N LEU A 54 35.63 -4.87 -14.38
CA LEU A 54 34.73 -4.43 -13.29
C LEU A 54 35.47 -3.95 -12.01
N ALA A 55 36.81 -3.94 -12.01
CA ALA A 55 37.60 -3.96 -10.78
C ALA A 55 37.87 -2.61 -10.11
N SER A 56 37.63 -1.46 -10.74
CA SER A 56 38.11 -0.17 -10.20
C SER A 56 37.47 0.20 -8.86
N GLU A 57 36.14 0.09 -8.74
CA GLU A 57 35.40 0.43 -7.52
C GLU A 57 35.68 -0.57 -6.39
N PHE A 58 35.84 -1.85 -6.74
CA PHE A 58 36.19 -2.90 -5.78
C PHE A 58 37.60 -2.72 -5.22
N LEU A 59 38.57 -2.31 -6.04
CA LEU A 59 39.93 -2.05 -5.58
C LEU A 59 40.01 -0.87 -4.61
N VAL A 60 39.16 0.15 -4.77
CA VAL A 60 39.07 1.28 -3.83
C VAL A 60 38.64 0.78 -2.45
N ILE A 61 37.57 0.00 -2.39
CA ILE A 61 37.08 -0.58 -1.13
C ILE A 61 38.07 -1.60 -0.56
N ALA A 62 38.73 -2.40 -1.40
CA ALA A 62 39.79 -3.31 -0.95
C ALA A 62 40.94 -2.56 -0.27
N ALA A 63 41.38 -1.44 -0.85
CA ALA A 63 42.43 -0.60 -0.26
C ALA A 63 41.98 0.00 1.08
N GLU A 64 40.75 0.52 1.16
CA GLU A 64 40.16 1.07 2.39
C GLU A 64 40.08 0.00 3.50
N LEU A 65 39.62 -1.22 3.17
CA LEU A 65 39.56 -2.34 4.12
C LEU A 65 40.93 -2.84 4.58
N MET A 66 41.93 -2.84 3.68
CA MET A 66 43.31 -3.15 4.06
C MET A 66 43.87 -2.10 5.00
N GLU A 67 43.61 -0.81 4.73
CA GLU A 67 44.02 0.29 5.59
C GLU A 67 43.41 0.15 6.98
N ILE A 68 42.10 -0.11 7.07
CA ILE A 68 41.40 -0.38 8.34
C ILE A 68 42.03 -1.56 9.07
N LYS A 69 42.29 -2.68 8.37
CA LYS A 69 42.89 -3.88 8.99
C LYS A 69 44.31 -3.66 9.50
N ILE A 70 45.14 -2.96 8.73
CA ILE A 70 46.52 -2.64 9.14
C ILE A 70 46.50 -1.75 10.38
N LYS A 71 45.67 -0.70 10.39
CA LYS A 71 45.51 0.21 11.53
C LYS A 71 45.02 -0.53 12.78
N ALA A 72 44.04 -1.41 12.65
CA ALA A 72 43.52 -2.19 13.78
C ALA A 72 44.55 -3.10 14.47
N ILE A 73 45.65 -3.46 13.79
CA ILE A 73 46.72 -4.33 14.32
C ILE A 73 47.88 -3.50 14.92
N LEU A 74 47.98 -2.20 14.60
CA LEU A 74 49.06 -1.34 15.07
C LEU A 74 48.84 -0.88 16.53
N PRO A 75 49.91 -0.80 17.35
CA PRO A 75 49.80 -0.44 18.77
C PRO A 75 49.68 1.06 19.06
N SER A 76 49.70 1.92 18.04
CA SER A 76 49.44 3.36 18.16
C SER A 76 47.96 3.58 17.86
N GLN A 77 47.21 4.20 18.78
CA GLN A 77 45.83 4.62 18.55
C GLN A 77 45.80 6.12 18.23
N ASP A 78 45.87 6.49 16.96
CA ASP A 78 45.57 7.86 16.51
C ASP A 78 44.04 8.05 16.36
N GLU A 79 43.47 9.16 16.82
CA GLU A 79 42.01 9.45 16.73
C GLU A 79 41.47 9.43 15.28
N ALA A 80 42.34 9.65 14.29
CA ALA A 80 41.99 9.54 12.87
C ALA A 80 41.72 8.09 12.41
N GLU A 81 42.07 7.08 13.22
CA GLU A 81 41.90 5.66 12.90
C GLU A 81 40.44 5.22 13.00
N GLU A 82 39.73 5.63 14.05
CA GLU A 82 38.31 5.32 14.24
C GLU A 82 37.45 6.01 13.16
N GLU A 83 37.85 7.21 12.71
CA GLU A 83 37.07 8.00 11.75
C GLU A 83 36.89 7.31 10.38
N SER A 84 37.92 6.62 9.88
CA SER A 84 37.86 5.91 8.59
C SER A 84 36.93 4.69 8.64
N GLU A 85 36.99 3.89 9.72
CA GLU A 85 36.11 2.74 9.90
C GLU A 85 34.65 3.21 10.04
N HIS A 86 34.42 4.29 10.81
CA HIS A 86 33.10 4.89 10.96
C HIS A 86 32.51 5.42 9.65
N GLN A 87 33.32 5.98 8.75
CA GLN A 87 32.84 6.44 7.44
C GLN A 87 32.35 5.28 6.56
N LEU A 88 33.09 4.18 6.50
CA LEU A 88 32.68 3.01 5.71
C LEU A 88 31.45 2.33 6.30
N ILE A 89 31.36 2.22 7.62
CA ILE A 89 30.14 1.75 8.32
C ILE A 89 28.95 2.66 8.02
N ALA A 90 29.12 3.99 8.00
CA ALA A 90 28.05 4.92 7.67
C ALA A 90 27.53 4.71 6.23
N ARG A 91 28.42 4.51 5.26
CA ARG A 91 28.03 4.17 3.87
C ARG A 91 27.30 2.83 3.79
N LEU A 92 27.72 1.82 4.56
CA LEU A 92 27.05 0.52 4.63
C LEU A 92 25.63 0.62 5.22
N ARG A 93 25.42 1.48 6.24
CA ARG A 93 24.08 1.75 6.78
C ARG A 93 23.18 2.43 5.75
N GLU A 94 23.72 3.40 5.01
CA GLU A 94 22.99 4.08 3.96
C GLU A 94 22.61 3.09 2.85
N TYR A 95 23.53 2.21 2.48
CA TYR A 95 23.26 1.12 1.55
C TYR A 95 22.15 0.20 2.04
N GLU A 96 22.21 -0.27 3.29
CA GLU A 96 21.16 -1.11 3.89
C GLU A 96 19.79 -0.42 3.87
N LEU A 97 19.74 0.88 4.18
CA LEU A 97 18.51 1.66 4.11
C LEU A 97 17.92 1.65 2.69
N PHE A 98 18.72 1.96 1.68
CA PHE A 98 18.25 1.97 0.30
C PHE A 98 17.89 0.58 -0.21
N LYS A 99 18.59 -0.48 0.22
CA LYS A 99 18.24 -1.86 -0.10
C LYS A 99 16.85 -2.25 0.44
N ASN A 100 16.54 -1.82 1.66
CA ASN A 100 15.24 -2.04 2.27
C ASN A 100 14.14 -1.23 1.57
N ILE A 101 14.41 0.04 1.22
CA ILE A 101 13.47 0.87 0.46
C ILE A 101 13.20 0.26 -0.92
N ALA A 102 14.24 -0.20 -1.63
CA ALA A 102 14.10 -0.83 -2.93
C ALA A 102 13.25 -2.12 -2.86
N SER A 103 13.43 -2.92 -1.80
CA SER A 103 12.60 -4.11 -1.55
C SER A 103 11.13 -3.75 -1.34
N LEU A 104 10.86 -2.71 -0.56
CA LEU A 104 9.50 -2.23 -0.30
C LEU A 104 8.85 -1.61 -1.56
N LEU A 105 9.62 -0.88 -2.37
CA LEU A 105 9.16 -0.39 -3.67
C LEU A 105 8.81 -1.53 -4.63
N LYS A 106 9.58 -2.62 -4.60
CA LYS A 106 9.30 -3.81 -5.40
C LYS A 106 8.00 -4.49 -4.98
N GLU A 107 7.74 -4.60 -3.67
CA GLU A 107 6.45 -5.08 -3.16
C GLU A 107 5.29 -4.20 -3.66
N TRP A 108 5.45 -2.88 -3.64
CA TRP A 108 4.44 -1.96 -4.17
C TRP A 108 4.24 -2.09 -5.67
N GLU A 109 5.31 -2.31 -6.43
CA GLU A 109 5.25 -2.57 -7.86
C GLU A 109 4.45 -3.86 -8.14
N ASP A 110 4.75 -4.94 -7.41
CA ASP A 110 4.05 -6.23 -7.53
C ASP A 110 2.55 -6.09 -7.19
N GLU A 111 2.20 -5.30 -6.16
CA GLU A 111 0.82 -4.99 -5.83
C GLU A 111 0.14 -4.11 -6.90
N ALA A 112 0.84 -3.12 -7.43
CA ALA A 112 0.33 -2.20 -8.44
C ALA A 112 0.16 -2.88 -9.80
N GLY A 113 1.01 -3.85 -10.15
CA GLY A 113 0.89 -4.64 -11.38
C GLY A 113 -0.43 -5.40 -11.50
N ASN A 114 -1.14 -5.61 -10.37
CA ASN A 114 -2.47 -6.22 -10.34
C ASN A 114 -3.61 -5.19 -10.49
N ARG A 115 -3.31 -3.90 -10.65
CA ARG A 115 -4.29 -2.83 -10.83
C ARG A 115 -4.36 -2.43 -12.30
N TYR A 116 -5.48 -2.71 -12.92
CA TYR A 116 -5.76 -2.27 -14.28
C TYR A 116 -6.46 -0.91 -14.22
N GLN A 117 -5.91 0.08 -14.93
CA GLN A 117 -6.60 1.35 -15.11
C GLN A 117 -7.84 1.11 -15.97
N CYS A 118 -9.02 1.36 -15.41
CA CYS A 118 -10.22 1.51 -16.22
C CYS A 118 -10.21 2.92 -16.81
N GLN A 119 -9.95 3.05 -18.11
CA GLN A 119 -10.24 4.30 -18.81
C GLN A 119 -11.75 4.44 -18.92
N VAL A 120 -12.32 5.13 -17.94
CA VAL A 120 -13.72 5.52 -17.97
C VAL A 120 -13.78 6.90 -18.60
N ASP A 121 -14.53 7.02 -19.69
CA ASP A 121 -14.82 8.32 -20.27
C ASP A 121 -15.80 9.06 -19.34
N ILE A 122 -15.24 9.86 -18.43
CA ILE A 122 -16.00 10.56 -17.39
C ILE A 122 -17.07 11.43 -18.03
N GLU A 123 -16.81 12.00 -19.21
CA GLU A 123 -17.76 12.84 -19.94
C GLU A 123 -19.04 12.10 -20.32
N GLN A 124 -18.96 10.80 -20.63
CA GLN A 124 -20.12 9.95 -20.93
C GLN A 124 -20.86 9.47 -19.68
N MET A 125 -20.20 9.52 -18.52
CA MET A 125 -20.77 9.10 -17.23
C MET A 125 -21.39 10.24 -16.43
N ILE A 126 -21.17 11.51 -16.79
CA ILE A 126 -21.86 12.63 -16.16
C ILE A 126 -23.36 12.51 -16.52
N PRO A 127 -24.25 12.27 -15.55
CA PRO A 127 -25.68 12.31 -15.79
C PRO A 127 -26.05 13.67 -16.39
N GLU A 128 -26.90 13.72 -17.43
CA GLU A 128 -27.35 14.98 -18.05
C GLU A 128 -27.83 16.02 -17.02
N LYS A 129 -28.34 15.58 -15.86
CA LYS A 129 -28.77 16.43 -14.74
C LYS A 129 -27.65 17.24 -14.07
N LEU A 130 -26.38 16.88 -14.25
CA LEU A 130 -25.21 17.61 -13.73
C LEU A 130 -24.61 18.57 -14.77
N GLN A 131 -25.05 18.52 -16.03
CA GLN A 131 -24.76 19.57 -17.02
C GLN A 131 -25.66 20.77 -16.74
N VAL A 132 -25.44 21.41 -15.60
CA VAL A 132 -26.04 22.71 -15.33
C VAL A 132 -25.20 23.71 -16.12
N ASP A 133 -25.79 24.32 -17.15
CA ASP A 133 -25.26 25.56 -17.70
C ASP A 133 -25.37 26.62 -16.60
N ILE A 134 -24.30 26.77 -15.81
CA ILE A 134 -24.20 27.75 -14.76
C ILE A 134 -23.94 29.10 -15.44
N SER A 135 -24.97 29.65 -16.10
CA SER A 135 -25.00 31.06 -16.52
C SER A 135 -25.31 31.94 -15.31
N ILE A 136 -24.50 31.80 -14.25
CA ILE A 136 -24.69 32.52 -13.00
C ILE A 136 -23.84 33.78 -13.06
N SER A 137 -24.48 34.94 -12.97
CA SER A 137 -23.80 36.22 -12.80
C SER A 137 -22.98 36.19 -11.51
N ALA A 138 -21.82 36.88 -11.48
CA ALA A 138 -21.02 37.02 -10.26
C ALA A 138 -21.83 37.53 -9.05
N SER A 139 -22.90 38.31 -9.28
CA SER A 139 -23.83 38.75 -8.24
C SER A 139 -24.66 37.61 -7.64
N GLN A 140 -25.17 36.70 -8.48
CA GLN A 140 -25.97 35.55 -8.06
C GLN A 140 -25.10 34.52 -7.32
N LEU A 141 -23.85 34.35 -7.77
CA LEU A 141 -22.87 33.47 -7.12
C LEU A 141 -22.53 33.99 -5.71
N LYS A 142 -22.34 35.31 -5.58
CA LYS A 142 -22.16 35.98 -4.29
C LYS A 142 -23.37 35.75 -3.36
N GLU A 143 -24.60 35.87 -3.86
CA GLU A 143 -25.81 35.65 -3.06
C GLU A 143 -25.93 34.19 -2.58
N LEU A 144 -25.63 33.22 -3.46
CA LEU A 144 -25.62 31.79 -3.10
C LEU A 144 -24.57 31.47 -2.03
N ILE A 145 -23.35 32.03 -2.15
CA ILE A 145 -22.30 31.87 -1.14
C ILE A 145 -22.74 32.48 0.20
N ILE A 146 -23.34 33.67 0.19
CA ILE A 146 -23.84 34.31 1.41
C ILE A 146 -24.97 33.47 2.05
N GLN A 147 -25.85 32.88 1.24
CA GLN A 147 -26.91 31.98 1.73
C GLN A 147 -26.32 30.70 2.33
N ALA A 148 -25.34 30.07 1.69
CA ALA A 148 -24.69 28.86 2.20
C ALA A 148 -23.99 29.12 3.55
N ILE A 149 -23.24 30.22 3.66
CA ILE A 149 -22.56 30.60 4.91
C ILE A 149 -23.57 30.92 6.03
N LYS A 150 -24.72 31.51 5.69
CA LYS A 150 -25.79 31.75 6.67
C LYS A 150 -26.46 30.47 7.12
N ALA A 151 -26.75 29.55 6.19
CA ALA A 151 -27.35 28.26 6.50
C ALA A 151 -26.43 27.40 7.39
N GLU A 152 -25.11 27.46 7.18
CA GLU A 152 -24.12 26.80 8.05
C GLU A 152 -24.11 27.39 9.46
N LYS A 153 -24.16 28.72 9.59
CA LYS A 153 -24.28 29.39 10.90
C LYS A 153 -25.61 29.11 11.59
N GLU A 154 -26.70 29.02 10.86
CA GLU A 154 -28.02 28.66 11.39
C GLU A 154 -28.02 27.20 11.88
N ALA A 155 -27.40 26.29 11.13
CA ALA A 155 -27.19 24.90 11.55
C ALA A 155 -26.30 24.80 12.80
N GLU A 156 -25.19 25.54 12.89
CA GLU A 156 -24.37 25.62 14.11
C GLU A 156 -25.16 26.11 15.32
N THR A 157 -26.09 27.07 15.15
CA THR A 157 -26.94 27.56 16.24
C THR A 157 -28.03 26.57 16.67
N GLU A 158 -28.48 25.67 15.78
CA GLU A 158 -29.38 24.57 16.14
C GLU A 158 -28.64 23.41 16.83
N ILE A 159 -27.42 23.08 16.40
CA ILE A 159 -26.60 22.00 17.00
C ILE A 159 -26.25 22.31 18.47
N LEU A 160 -26.12 23.58 18.83
CA LEU A 160 -25.85 24.01 20.22
C LEU A 160 -27.09 23.98 21.13
N LYS A 161 -28.30 23.84 20.58
CA LYS A 161 -29.52 23.63 21.37
C LYS A 161 -29.80 22.14 21.52
N ASN A 162 -29.08 21.56 22.48
CA ASN A 162 -29.40 20.30 23.15
C ASN A 162 -28.99 19.02 22.37
N PRO A 163 -27.71 18.62 22.42
CA PRO A 163 -27.37 17.22 22.18
C PRO A 163 -27.78 16.46 23.43
N LYS A 164 -29.03 15.98 23.46
CA LYS A 164 -29.26 14.72 24.15
C LYS A 164 -28.38 13.72 23.41
N LEU A 165 -27.23 13.42 24.02
CA LEU A 165 -26.37 12.31 23.67
C LEU A 165 -27.19 11.04 23.88
N ASP A 166 -28.12 10.77 22.95
CA ASP A 166 -28.62 9.43 22.74
C ASP A 166 -27.40 8.68 22.21
N TYR A 167 -26.74 8.03 23.16
CA TYR A 167 -25.70 7.03 23.02
C TYR A 167 -25.61 6.54 21.58
N LEU A 168 -24.44 6.71 20.95
CA LEU A 168 -24.03 5.94 19.78
C LEU A 168 -24.29 4.46 20.10
N LYS A 169 -25.47 3.98 19.73
CA LYS A 169 -25.73 2.56 19.61
C LYS A 169 -25.00 2.20 18.34
N GLU A 170 -23.87 1.53 18.47
CA GLU A 170 -23.35 0.71 17.40
C GLU A 170 -24.47 -0.23 16.98
N GLU A 171 -25.16 0.11 15.89
CA GLU A 171 -26.09 -0.82 15.27
C GLU A 171 -25.25 -1.97 14.72
N LYS A 172 -25.19 -3.05 15.50
CA LYS A 172 -24.55 -4.30 15.09
C LYS A 172 -25.41 -4.92 14.01
N PHE A 173 -25.15 -4.55 12.75
CA PHE A 173 -25.79 -5.17 11.61
C PHE A 173 -25.29 -6.60 11.44
N ASN A 174 -26.12 -7.58 11.80
CA ASN A 174 -25.81 -8.98 11.58
C ASN A 174 -26.26 -9.39 10.17
N ILE A 175 -25.28 -9.70 9.32
CA ILE A 175 -25.48 -10.19 7.94
C ILE A 175 -26.48 -11.35 7.90
N SER A 176 -26.44 -12.27 8.88
CA SER A 176 -27.33 -13.44 8.94
C SER A 176 -28.79 -13.08 9.12
N ASN A 177 -29.08 -11.99 9.83
CA ASN A 177 -30.44 -11.50 10.00
C ASN A 177 -30.93 -10.85 8.70
N LYS A 178 -30.10 -10.00 8.08
CA LYS A 178 -30.45 -9.33 6.81
C LYS A 178 -30.68 -10.34 5.67
N ILE A 179 -29.89 -11.42 5.61
CA ILE A 179 -30.13 -12.54 4.68
C ILE A 179 -31.52 -13.17 4.89
N ARG A 180 -31.92 -13.38 6.15
CA ARG A 180 -33.21 -14.00 6.49
C ARG A 180 -34.37 -13.10 6.11
N ASP A 181 -34.25 -11.80 6.36
CA ASP A 181 -35.32 -10.84 6.09
C ASP A 181 -35.46 -10.61 4.58
N MET A 182 -34.36 -10.46 3.84
CA MET A 182 -34.40 -10.42 2.37
C MET A 182 -35.04 -11.67 1.77
N LEU A 183 -34.72 -12.87 2.26
CA LEU A 183 -35.38 -14.09 1.77
C LEU A 183 -36.88 -14.11 2.06
N LYS A 184 -37.36 -13.51 3.15
CA LYS A 184 -38.80 -13.38 3.42
C LYS A 184 -39.46 -12.42 2.46
N ASP A 185 -38.83 -11.28 2.21
CA ASP A 185 -39.39 -10.24 1.35
C ASP A 185 -39.45 -10.70 -0.11
N ILE A 186 -38.39 -11.35 -0.60
CA ILE A 186 -38.37 -11.95 -1.95
C ILE A 186 -39.43 -13.06 -2.08
N ARG A 187 -39.64 -13.88 -1.04
CA ARG A 187 -40.70 -14.91 -1.03
C ARG A 187 -42.12 -14.35 -0.99
N ARG A 188 -42.32 -13.15 -0.46
CA ARG A 188 -43.66 -12.54 -0.38
C ARG A 188 -44.15 -12.04 -1.72
N VAL A 189 -43.23 -11.48 -2.52
CA VAL A 189 -43.60 -10.87 -3.81
C VAL A 189 -43.72 -11.93 -4.91
N ASN A 190 -43.02 -13.07 -4.81
CA ASN A 190 -43.05 -14.17 -5.80
C ASN A 190 -42.73 -13.74 -7.26
N GLU A 191 -42.24 -12.52 -7.46
CA GLU A 191 -41.83 -11.90 -8.71
C GLU A 191 -40.46 -11.22 -8.55
N GLU A 192 -40.01 -10.48 -9.57
CA GLU A 192 -38.76 -9.71 -9.52
C GLU A 192 -38.90 -8.48 -8.61
N ILE A 193 -38.01 -8.35 -7.63
CA ILE A 193 -37.93 -7.18 -6.74
C ILE A 193 -36.69 -6.35 -7.10
N SER A 194 -36.83 -5.03 -7.12
CA SER A 194 -35.71 -4.10 -7.22
C SER A 194 -34.91 -4.04 -5.92
N PHE A 195 -33.58 -4.07 -5.99
CA PHE A 195 -32.70 -3.92 -4.82
C PHE A 195 -32.99 -2.65 -4.02
N TYR A 196 -33.34 -1.54 -4.69
CA TYR A 196 -33.66 -0.28 -4.02
C TYR A 196 -34.91 -0.38 -3.14
N ASN A 197 -35.86 -1.26 -3.49
CA ASN A 197 -37.06 -1.51 -2.69
C ASN A 197 -36.76 -2.37 -1.44
N LEU A 198 -35.58 -2.99 -1.35
CA LEU A 198 -35.11 -3.70 -0.16
C LEU A 198 -34.38 -2.76 0.82
N LEU A 199 -34.13 -1.52 0.42
CA LEU A 199 -33.58 -0.47 1.28
C LEU A 199 -34.72 0.35 1.87
N GLU A 200 -34.72 0.58 3.19
CA GLU A 200 -35.67 1.46 3.83
C GLU A 200 -35.19 2.92 3.73
N GLU A 201 -36.10 3.90 3.74
CA GLU A 201 -35.77 5.33 3.58
C GLU A 201 -34.82 5.89 4.66
N LYS A 202 -34.61 5.15 5.77
CA LYS A 202 -33.77 5.56 6.91
C LYS A 202 -32.42 4.83 6.99
N ASN A 203 -32.01 4.14 5.92
CA ASN A 203 -30.82 3.28 5.97
C ASN A 203 -29.51 4.10 6.03
N ASN A 204 -28.67 3.79 7.01
CA ASN A 204 -27.30 4.30 7.10
C ASN A 204 -26.41 3.67 6.02
N GLN A 205 -25.29 4.31 5.65
CA GLN A 205 -24.33 3.79 4.65
C GLN A 205 -23.90 2.33 4.96
N LEU A 206 -23.69 2.02 6.25
CA LEU A 206 -23.36 0.66 6.70
C LEU A 206 -24.46 -0.35 6.40
N GLU A 207 -25.73 0.02 6.49
CA GLU A 207 -26.84 -0.87 6.20
C GLU A 207 -26.93 -1.20 4.71
N ILE A 208 -26.69 -0.21 3.85
CA ILE A 208 -26.63 -0.42 2.39
C ILE A 208 -25.54 -1.43 2.05
N VAL A 209 -24.34 -1.26 2.64
CA VAL A 209 -23.20 -2.18 2.45
C VAL A 209 -23.55 -3.59 2.93
N VAL A 210 -24.14 -3.73 4.12
CA VAL A 210 -24.52 -5.05 4.67
C VAL A 210 -25.60 -5.72 3.83
N THR A 211 -26.55 -4.96 3.31
CA THR A 211 -27.62 -5.48 2.43
C THR A 211 -27.02 -5.98 1.11
N LEU A 212 -26.07 -5.25 0.54
CA LEU A 212 -25.36 -5.68 -0.67
C LEU A 212 -24.52 -6.94 -0.41
N LEU A 213 -23.78 -7.01 0.69
CA LEU A 213 -23.01 -8.21 1.07
C LEU A 213 -23.91 -9.43 1.27
N ALA A 214 -25.07 -9.23 1.90
CA ALA A 214 -26.05 -10.29 2.08
C ALA A 214 -26.65 -10.76 0.74
N LEU A 215 -26.82 -9.86 -0.25
CA LEU A 215 -27.26 -10.22 -1.60
C LEU A 215 -26.18 -11.06 -2.32
N LEU A 216 -24.92 -10.64 -2.25
CA LEU A 216 -23.79 -11.37 -2.84
C LEU A 216 -23.63 -12.77 -2.21
N GLU A 217 -23.85 -12.90 -0.91
CA GLU A 217 -23.83 -14.19 -0.22
C GLU A 217 -24.99 -15.09 -0.67
N LEU A 218 -26.18 -14.53 -0.91
CA LEU A 218 -27.32 -15.27 -1.47
C LEU A 218 -27.08 -15.73 -2.92
N MET A 219 -26.42 -14.91 -3.73
CA MET A 219 -25.98 -15.28 -5.08
C MET A 219 -24.95 -16.42 -5.03
N LYS A 220 -23.95 -16.30 -4.15
CA LYS A 220 -22.93 -17.34 -3.94
C LYS A 220 -23.55 -18.69 -3.54
N ARG A 221 -24.64 -18.67 -2.76
CA ARG A 221 -25.39 -19.86 -2.32
C ARG A 221 -26.44 -20.36 -3.31
N LYS A 222 -26.56 -19.74 -4.50
CA LYS A 222 -27.57 -20.09 -5.52
C LYS A 222 -29.00 -20.15 -4.96
N ARG A 223 -29.35 -19.12 -4.19
CA ARG A 223 -30.71 -18.96 -3.62
C ARG A 223 -31.53 -17.92 -4.36
N VAL A 224 -30.85 -17.00 -5.06
CA VAL A 224 -31.46 -15.88 -5.76
C VAL A 224 -30.75 -15.68 -7.09
N ARG A 225 -31.53 -15.34 -8.11
CA ARG A 225 -31.04 -14.88 -9.41
C ARG A 225 -31.09 -13.37 -9.44
N VAL A 226 -29.98 -12.76 -9.87
CA VAL A 226 -29.83 -11.32 -9.98
C VAL A 226 -29.53 -10.94 -11.42
N ILE A 227 -30.22 -9.94 -11.94
CA ILE A 227 -30.05 -9.41 -13.29
C ILE A 227 -29.78 -7.91 -13.17
N GLN A 228 -28.70 -7.45 -13.80
CA GLN A 228 -28.34 -6.05 -13.93
C GLN A 228 -27.90 -5.80 -15.37
N SER A 229 -28.54 -4.85 -16.04
CA SER A 229 -28.34 -4.63 -17.49
C SER A 229 -27.03 -3.92 -17.80
N ASN A 230 -26.70 -2.87 -17.04
CA ASN A 230 -25.49 -2.06 -17.15
C ASN A 230 -24.88 -1.78 -15.77
N ASN A 231 -23.63 -1.36 -15.72
CA ASN A 231 -22.99 -0.90 -14.48
C ASN A 231 -23.85 0.21 -13.83
N PHE A 232 -24.06 0.11 -12.51
CA PHE A 232 -24.87 1.04 -11.72
C PHE A 232 -26.35 1.17 -12.12
N SER A 233 -26.84 0.30 -13.01
CA SER A 233 -28.27 0.22 -13.32
C SER A 233 -29.03 -0.57 -12.25
N GLU A 234 -30.36 -0.55 -12.34
CA GLU A 234 -31.24 -1.25 -11.42
C GLU A 234 -30.91 -2.74 -11.31
N ILE A 235 -30.82 -3.21 -10.07
CA ILE A 235 -30.54 -4.61 -9.74
C ILE A 235 -31.87 -5.32 -9.47
N LYS A 236 -32.26 -6.23 -10.36
CA LYS A 236 -33.48 -7.04 -10.23
C LYS A 236 -33.16 -8.39 -9.60
N ILE A 237 -33.93 -8.77 -8.59
CA ILE A 237 -33.70 -9.95 -7.76
C ILE A 237 -34.92 -10.86 -7.83
N SER A 238 -34.72 -12.14 -8.13
CA SER A 238 -35.76 -13.17 -8.13
C SER A 238 -35.30 -14.42 -7.40
N LEU A 239 -36.23 -15.26 -6.93
CA LEU A 239 -35.89 -16.56 -6.35
C LEU A 239 -35.40 -17.51 -7.44
N GLU A 240 -34.31 -18.21 -7.14
CA GLU A 240 -33.85 -19.31 -7.97
C GLU A 240 -34.78 -20.52 -7.74
N ARG A 241 -35.46 -20.96 -8.81
CA ARG A 241 -36.34 -22.15 -8.81
C ARG A 241 -35.53 -23.43 -8.90
#